data_AF-A0A1V5TDC9-F1
#
_entry.id   AF-A0A1V5TDC9-F1
#
_cell.length_a   1.000
_cell.length_b   1.000
_cell.length_c   1.000
_cell.angle_alpha   90.00
_cell.angle_beta   90.00
_cell.angle_gamma   90.00
#
_symmetry.space_group_name_H-M   'P 1'
#
loop_
_entity.id
_entity.type
_entity.pdbx_description
1 polymer ?
#
loop_
_entity_poly.entity_id
_entity_poly.type
_entity_poly.pdbx_seq_one_letter_code
_entity_poly.pdbx_strand_id
1 'polypeptide(L)'
;MDLHDHLLYLQLAVARLGERELQGWWNTDIAYKLGGAGFLERITSPLMAPYSAGAGVLLAARLLEESLLESIPGNPSYSLFSPPLPLRNELTRRYQHFKRYPEDTPEEIRALLDINTDWTAAMLRDLIKQETGGITPEYEGTSFGREIAAASGTTGAGASGAAGLEPTMNALAAVYLALEKGKFALPYFRAKEL
;
A
#
# COMPACT_ATOMS: atom_id res chain seq x y z
N MET A 1 13.45 -10.48 -4.60
CA MET A 1 12.07 -10.09 -4.96
C MET A 1 12.15 -9.07 -6.09
N ASP A 2 11.28 -9.10 -7.10
CA ASP A 2 11.19 -8.03 -8.10
C ASP A 2 10.79 -6.72 -7.42
N LEU A 3 11.16 -5.57 -8.00
CA LEU A 3 10.84 -4.26 -7.42
C LEU A 3 9.33 -4.04 -7.27
N HIS A 4 8.52 -4.40 -8.26
CA HIS A 4 7.07 -4.22 -8.17
C HIS A 4 6.47 -5.15 -7.12
N ASP A 5 7.05 -6.34 -6.96
CA ASP A 5 6.64 -7.31 -5.94
C ASP A 5 6.94 -6.76 -4.54
N HIS A 6 8.12 -6.16 -4.35
CA HIS A 6 8.49 -5.52 -3.10
C HIS A 6 7.55 -4.36 -2.74
N LEU A 7 7.25 -3.48 -3.71
CA LEU A 7 6.31 -2.38 -3.49
C LEU A 7 4.88 -2.87 -3.20
N LEU A 8 4.41 -3.91 -3.89
CA LEU A 8 3.12 -4.53 -3.59
C LEU A 8 3.09 -5.19 -2.21
N TYR A 9 4.18 -5.85 -1.82
CA TYR A 9 4.35 -6.45 -0.51
C TYR A 9 4.25 -5.39 0.60
N LEU A 10 4.95 -4.27 0.44
CA LEU A 10 4.85 -3.11 1.34
C LEU A 10 3.44 -2.53 1.40
N GLN A 11 2.80 -2.31 0.24
CA GLN A 11 1.43 -1.81 0.19
C GLN A 11 0.46 -2.74 0.92
N LEU A 12 0.58 -4.06 0.74
CA LEU A 12 -0.27 -5.03 1.43
C LEU A 12 0.00 -5.04 2.94
N ALA A 13 1.25 -4.98 3.38
CA ALA A 13 1.59 -4.96 4.80
C ALA A 13 1.03 -3.71 5.49
N VAL A 14 1.18 -2.53 4.87
CA VAL A 14 0.61 -1.26 5.36
C VAL A 14 -0.92 -1.31 5.32
N ALA A 15 -1.52 -1.88 4.28
CA ALA A 15 -2.96 -2.01 4.16
C ALA A 15 -3.55 -2.86 5.30
N ARG A 16 -2.95 -4.03 5.57
CA ARG A 16 -3.32 -4.92 6.69
C ARG A 16 -3.12 -4.23 8.06
N LEU A 17 -2.09 -3.41 8.21
CA LEU A 17 -1.90 -2.59 9.42
C LEU A 17 -3.03 -1.55 9.56
N GLY A 18 -3.47 -0.97 8.44
CA GLY A 18 -4.58 -0.02 8.37
C GLY A 18 -5.94 -0.59 8.76
N GLU A 19 -6.20 -1.86 8.42
CA GLU A 19 -7.41 -2.60 8.86
C GLU A 19 -7.48 -2.75 10.38
N ARG A 20 -6.32 -2.95 11.03
CA ARG A 20 -6.22 -3.29 12.45
C ARG A 20 -6.15 -2.07 13.35
N GLU A 21 -5.32 -1.09 13.00
CA GLU A 21 -4.96 0.00 13.92
C GLU A 21 -5.14 1.41 13.36
N LEU A 22 -4.80 1.66 12.09
CA LEU A 22 -4.64 3.06 11.66
C LEU A 22 -5.99 3.76 11.50
N GLN A 23 -6.92 3.15 10.77
CA GLN A 23 -8.18 3.84 10.43
C GLN A 23 -9.36 2.89 10.17
N GLY A 24 -9.23 1.60 10.51
CA GLY A 24 -10.26 0.62 10.21
C GLY A 24 -10.53 0.55 8.71
N TRP A 25 -9.46 0.59 7.89
CA TRP A 25 -9.59 0.35 6.45
C TRP A 25 -10.32 -0.97 6.20
N TRP A 26 -10.96 -1.07 5.03
CA TRP A 26 -11.87 -2.16 4.68
C TRP A 26 -11.40 -3.52 5.23
N ASN A 27 -12.14 -4.08 6.18
CA ASN A 27 -11.72 -5.29 6.89
C ASN A 27 -11.90 -6.52 5.98
N THR A 28 -10.79 -7.05 5.48
CA THR A 28 -10.80 -8.21 4.58
C THR A 28 -11.34 -9.48 5.21
N ASP A 29 -11.16 -9.71 6.51
CA ASP A 29 -11.71 -10.89 7.21
C ASP A 29 -13.25 -10.85 7.22
N ILE A 30 -13.82 -9.67 7.46
CA ILE A 30 -15.28 -9.43 7.43
C ILE A 30 -15.81 -9.54 6.00
N ALA A 31 -15.14 -8.92 5.02
CA ALA A 31 -15.56 -9.00 3.63
C ALA A 31 -15.45 -10.42 3.06
N TYR A 32 -14.47 -11.19 3.51
CA TYR A 32 -14.32 -12.57 3.11
C TYR A 32 -15.42 -13.47 3.70
N LYS A 33 -15.68 -13.34 5.00
CA LYS A 33 -16.67 -14.16 5.74
C LYS A 33 -18.11 -13.75 5.47
N LEU A 34 -18.40 -12.46 5.32
CA LEU A 34 -19.76 -11.90 5.25
C LEU A 34 -20.08 -11.22 3.90
N GLY A 35 -19.07 -10.85 3.10
CA GLY A 35 -19.24 -10.13 1.83
C GLY A 35 -19.35 -11.00 0.58
N GLY A 36 -19.53 -12.32 0.74
CA GLY A 36 -19.72 -13.23 -0.39
C GLY A 36 -18.44 -13.78 -1.02
N ALA A 37 -17.25 -13.51 -0.46
CA ALA A 37 -16.01 -14.10 -0.98
C ALA A 37 -15.98 -15.62 -0.79
N GLY A 38 -16.48 -16.15 0.33
CA GLY A 38 -16.71 -17.59 0.50
C GLY A 38 -17.77 -18.18 -0.45
N PHE A 39 -18.68 -17.36 -0.99
CA PHE A 39 -19.53 -17.79 -2.11
C PHE A 39 -18.72 -17.85 -3.42
N LEU A 40 -17.87 -16.84 -3.66
CA LEU A 40 -16.98 -16.76 -4.81
C LEU A 40 -16.00 -17.94 -4.87
N GLU A 41 -15.45 -18.40 -3.74
CA GLU A 41 -14.62 -19.62 -3.67
C GLU A 41 -15.36 -20.87 -4.13
N ARG A 42 -16.63 -21.01 -3.74
CA ARG A 42 -17.44 -22.18 -4.09
C ARG A 42 -17.74 -22.28 -5.59
N ILE A 43 -17.67 -21.17 -6.31
CA ILE A 43 -17.96 -21.11 -7.76
C ILE A 43 -16.73 -20.79 -8.62
N THR A 44 -15.59 -20.51 -8.00
CA THR A 44 -14.31 -20.23 -8.69
C THR A 44 -13.17 -21.05 -8.06
N SER A 45 -11.95 -20.51 -8.01
CA SER A 45 -10.82 -21.12 -7.30
C SER A 45 -10.84 -20.67 -5.83
N PRO A 46 -10.50 -21.53 -4.86
CA PRO A 46 -10.26 -21.12 -3.47
C PRO A 46 -9.21 -20.00 -3.34
N LEU A 47 -8.32 -19.87 -4.33
CA LEU A 47 -7.34 -18.80 -4.37
C LEU A 47 -7.93 -17.47 -4.87
N MET A 48 -9.10 -17.43 -5.50
CA MET A 48 -9.65 -16.20 -6.08
C MET A 48 -10.14 -15.22 -5.01
N ALA A 49 -10.71 -15.72 -3.91
CA ALA A 49 -11.27 -14.89 -2.86
C ALA A 49 -10.22 -14.15 -2.03
N PRO A 50 -9.11 -14.79 -1.57
CA PRO A 50 -8.02 -14.09 -0.90
C PRO A 50 -7.44 -12.93 -1.74
N TYR A 51 -7.23 -13.15 -3.05
CA TYR A 51 -6.71 -12.11 -3.95
C TYR A 51 -7.75 -11.02 -4.25
N SER A 52 -9.03 -11.36 -4.27
CA SER A 52 -10.08 -10.34 -4.41
C SER A 52 -10.23 -9.50 -3.14
N ALA A 53 -10.06 -10.10 -1.97
CA ALA A 53 -10.03 -9.40 -0.70
C ALA A 53 -8.80 -8.47 -0.62
N GLY A 54 -7.61 -8.96 -0.99
CA GLY A 54 -6.40 -8.14 -1.08
C GLY A 54 -6.54 -6.96 -2.05
N ALA A 55 -7.14 -7.16 -3.23
CA ALA A 55 -7.47 -6.05 -4.13
C ALA A 55 -8.42 -5.04 -3.49
N GLY A 56 -9.39 -5.51 -2.69
CA GLY A 56 -10.34 -4.68 -1.97
C GLY A 56 -9.67 -3.78 -0.94
N VAL A 57 -8.76 -4.31 -0.12
CA VAL A 57 -8.06 -3.48 0.88
C VAL A 57 -7.14 -2.45 0.23
N LEU A 58 -6.42 -2.83 -0.83
CA LEU A 58 -5.58 -1.88 -1.58
C LEU A 58 -6.41 -0.77 -2.22
N LEU A 59 -7.58 -1.11 -2.78
CA LEU A 59 -8.51 -0.14 -3.35
C LEU A 59 -9.08 0.80 -2.27
N ALA A 60 -9.46 0.27 -1.11
CA ALA A 60 -9.99 1.07 -0.02
C ALA A 60 -8.96 2.07 0.52
N ALA A 61 -7.72 1.62 0.75
CA ALA A 61 -6.61 2.48 1.15
C ALA A 61 -6.37 3.58 0.10
N ARG A 62 -6.33 3.21 -1.19
CA ARG A 62 -6.16 4.18 -2.28
C ARG A 62 -7.26 5.23 -2.31
N LEU A 63 -8.55 4.83 -2.30
CA LEU A 63 -9.66 5.76 -2.42
C LEU A 63 -9.68 6.78 -1.28
N LEU A 64 -9.36 6.34 -0.07
CA LEU A 64 -9.19 7.23 1.07
C LEU A 64 -8.06 8.24 0.80
N GLU A 65 -6.88 7.77 0.42
CA GLU A 65 -5.73 8.66 0.22
C GLU A 65 -5.93 9.60 -0.96
N GLU A 66 -6.51 9.13 -2.07
CA GLU A 66 -6.92 9.96 -3.22
C GLU A 66 -7.81 11.12 -2.76
N SER A 67 -8.83 10.84 -1.93
CA SER A 67 -9.74 11.89 -1.43
C SER A 67 -9.03 12.95 -0.57
N LEU A 68 -7.97 12.57 0.15
CA LEU A 68 -7.18 13.48 0.97
C LEU A 68 -6.16 14.26 0.11
N LEU A 69 -5.53 13.60 -0.87
CA LEU A 69 -4.59 14.22 -1.81
C LEU A 69 -5.26 15.31 -2.65
N GLU A 70 -6.52 15.12 -3.06
CA GLU A 70 -7.31 16.12 -3.80
C GLU A 70 -7.48 17.45 -3.05
N SER A 71 -7.37 17.42 -1.71
CA SER A 71 -7.48 18.62 -0.89
C SER A 71 -6.18 19.44 -0.79
N ILE A 72 -5.04 18.87 -1.25
CA ILE A 72 -3.72 19.50 -1.11
C ILE A 72 -3.51 20.50 -2.27
N PRO A 73 -3.35 21.80 -1.98
CA PRO A 73 -3.14 22.80 -3.03
C PRO A 73 -1.70 22.77 -3.56
N GLY A 74 -1.51 23.21 -4.81
CA GLY A 74 -0.20 23.37 -5.43
C GLY A 74 0.16 22.20 -6.34
N ASN A 75 1.42 21.77 -6.29
CA ASN A 75 1.92 20.68 -7.15
C ASN A 75 1.23 19.34 -6.86
N PRO A 76 1.12 18.46 -7.88
CA PRO A 76 0.59 17.11 -7.70
C PRO A 76 1.25 16.40 -6.52
N SER A 77 0.42 15.88 -5.63
CA SER A 77 0.85 15.13 -4.45
C SER A 77 0.56 13.65 -4.64
N TYR A 78 1.41 12.80 -4.08
CA TYR A 78 1.33 11.35 -4.20
C TYR A 78 1.58 10.68 -2.86
N SER A 79 1.03 9.49 -2.69
CA SER A 79 1.12 8.69 -1.47
C SER A 79 1.54 7.25 -1.79
N LEU A 80 1.64 6.41 -0.76
CA LEU A 80 1.99 5.00 -0.93
C LEU A 80 0.96 4.27 -1.79
N PHE A 81 -0.35 4.53 -1.58
CA PHE A 81 -1.43 3.86 -2.32
C PHE A 81 -1.89 4.62 -3.57
N SER A 82 -1.53 5.90 -3.71
CA SER A 82 -1.73 6.70 -4.92
C SER A 82 -0.40 7.24 -5.46
N PRO A 83 0.49 6.35 -5.96
CA PRO A 83 1.75 6.77 -6.57
C PRO A 83 1.51 7.40 -7.96
N PRO A 84 2.55 8.00 -8.58
CA PRO A 84 2.47 8.51 -9.95
C PRO A 84 1.93 7.46 -10.94
N LEU A 85 1.19 7.93 -11.95
CA LEU A 85 0.40 7.08 -12.85
C LEU A 85 1.19 5.93 -13.52
N PRO A 86 2.44 6.11 -13.99
CA PRO A 86 3.23 4.99 -14.54
C PRO A 86 3.40 3.84 -13.55
N LEU A 87 3.87 4.14 -12.33
CA LEU A 87 4.07 3.15 -11.27
C LEU A 87 2.74 2.53 -10.84
N ARG A 88 1.68 3.33 -10.71
CA ARG A 88 0.33 2.83 -10.38
C ARG A 88 -0.15 1.79 -11.39
N ASN A 89 0.06 2.04 -12.69
CA ASN A 89 -0.34 1.12 -13.74
C ASN A 89 0.47 -0.19 -13.69
N GLU A 90 1.77 -0.10 -13.42
CA GLU A 90 2.65 -1.26 -13.28
C GLU A 90 2.25 -2.14 -12.08
N LEU A 91 2.05 -1.55 -10.90
CA LEU A 91 1.60 -2.26 -9.70
C LEU A 91 0.21 -2.90 -9.91
N THR A 92 -0.72 -2.17 -10.54
CA THR A 92 -2.05 -2.70 -10.86
C THR A 92 -1.98 -3.92 -11.78
N ARG A 93 -1.18 -3.84 -12.86
CA ARG A 93 -0.98 -4.96 -13.78
C ARG A 93 -0.33 -6.15 -13.08
N ARG A 94 0.67 -5.89 -12.22
CA ARG A 94 1.36 -6.94 -11.48
C ARG A 94 0.43 -7.67 -10.50
N TYR A 95 -0.42 -6.94 -9.78
CA TYR A 95 -1.42 -7.57 -8.91
C TYR A 95 -2.49 -8.36 -9.71
N GLN A 96 -2.92 -7.84 -10.87
CA GLN A 96 -3.82 -8.58 -11.76
C GLN A 96 -3.19 -9.87 -12.31
N HIS A 97 -1.88 -9.86 -12.58
CA HIS A 97 -1.13 -11.06 -12.96
C HIS A 97 -1.22 -12.11 -11.86
N PHE A 98 -0.92 -11.75 -10.61
CA PHE A 98 -1.03 -12.66 -9.47
C PHE A 98 -2.44 -13.21 -9.25
N LYS A 99 -3.46 -12.39 -9.43
CA LYS A 99 -4.87 -12.85 -9.36
C LYS A 99 -5.21 -13.87 -10.45
N ARG A 100 -4.58 -13.77 -11.63
CA ARG A 100 -4.80 -14.67 -12.77
C ARG A 100 -3.94 -15.93 -12.68
N TYR A 101 -2.72 -15.82 -12.15
CA TYR A 101 -1.72 -16.87 -12.03
C TYR A 101 -1.16 -16.90 -10.58
N PRO A 102 -1.93 -17.43 -9.60
CA PRO A 102 -1.53 -17.44 -8.18
C PRO A 102 -0.22 -18.19 -7.88
N GLU A 103 0.17 -19.11 -8.74
CA GLU A 103 1.43 -19.85 -8.70
C GLU A 103 2.65 -18.94 -8.85
N ASP A 104 2.50 -17.81 -9.57
CA ASP A 104 3.57 -16.83 -9.80
C ASP A 104 3.72 -15.83 -8.66
N THR A 105 2.83 -15.87 -7.67
CA THR A 105 2.87 -14.95 -6.52
C THR A 105 4.00 -15.34 -5.56
N PRO A 106 4.92 -14.41 -5.21
CA PRO A 106 5.92 -14.62 -4.17
C PRO A 106 5.28 -15.07 -2.85
N GLU A 107 5.99 -15.93 -2.12
CA GLU A 107 5.45 -16.54 -0.90
C GLU A 107 5.15 -15.50 0.18
N GLU A 108 5.94 -14.43 0.24
CA GLU A 108 5.76 -13.32 1.18
C GLU A 108 4.42 -12.58 0.93
N ILE A 109 4.09 -12.34 -0.34
CA ILE A 109 2.79 -11.75 -0.73
C ILE A 109 1.67 -12.74 -0.45
N ARG A 110 1.87 -14.02 -0.77
CA ARG A 110 0.88 -15.08 -0.53
C ARG A 110 0.54 -15.18 0.96
N ALA A 111 1.53 -15.09 1.84
CA ALA A 111 1.34 -15.12 3.29
C ALA A 111 0.53 -13.92 3.81
N LEU A 112 0.70 -12.72 3.24
CA LEU A 112 -0.12 -11.55 3.58
C LEU A 112 -1.58 -11.67 3.12
N LEU A 113 -1.83 -12.43 2.05
CA LEU A 113 -3.17 -12.67 1.51
C LEU A 113 -3.88 -13.85 2.19
N ASP A 114 -3.16 -14.72 2.90
CA ASP A 114 -3.75 -15.86 3.58
C ASP A 114 -4.68 -15.42 4.72
N ILE A 115 -5.97 -15.67 4.51
CA ILE A 115 -7.06 -15.37 5.44
C ILE A 115 -7.01 -16.18 6.74
N ASN A 116 -6.22 -17.26 6.78
CA ASN A 116 -6.02 -18.07 7.99
C ASN A 116 -4.86 -17.59 8.83
N THR A 117 -3.99 -16.72 8.29
CA THR A 117 -2.86 -16.17 9.03
C THR A 117 -3.31 -14.98 9.88
N ASP A 118 -3.19 -15.11 11.20
CA ASP A 118 -3.53 -14.06 12.17
C ASP A 118 -2.41 -13.02 12.29
N TRP A 119 -2.39 -12.10 11.33
CA TRP A 119 -1.44 -10.99 11.32
C TRP A 119 -1.75 -9.98 12.42
N THR A 120 -0.93 -9.96 13.47
CA THR A 120 -0.98 -8.93 14.51
C THR A 120 -0.37 -7.63 14.03
N ALA A 121 -0.79 -6.50 14.63
CA ALA A 121 -0.22 -5.20 14.30
C ALA A 121 1.30 -5.12 14.59
N ALA A 122 1.77 -5.79 15.65
CA ALA A 122 3.20 -5.86 15.96
C ALA A 122 3.98 -6.57 14.85
N MET A 123 3.49 -7.72 14.38
CA MET A 123 4.12 -8.46 13.27
C MET A 123 4.18 -7.62 11.98
N LEU A 124 3.09 -6.92 11.65
CA LEU A 124 3.05 -6.06 10.47
C LEU A 124 4.00 -4.86 10.60
N ARG A 125 4.09 -4.26 11.80
CA ARG A 125 5.04 -3.18 12.08
C ARG A 125 6.49 -3.65 11.95
N ASP A 126 6.82 -4.82 12.49
CA ASP A 126 8.16 -5.41 12.40
C ASP A 126 8.52 -5.73 10.94
N LEU A 127 7.58 -6.28 10.17
CA LEU A 127 7.74 -6.55 8.75
C LEU A 127 8.02 -5.27 7.96
N ILE A 128 7.17 -4.23 8.09
CA ILE A 128 7.38 -2.94 7.41
C ILE A 128 8.73 -2.34 7.83
N LYS A 129 9.10 -2.43 9.11
CA LYS A 129 10.39 -1.95 9.60
C LYS A 129 11.56 -2.69 8.97
N GLN A 130 11.47 -4.01 8.81
CA GLN A 130 12.51 -4.81 8.17
C GLN A 130 12.66 -4.44 6.69
N GLU A 131 11.57 -4.39 5.94
CA GLU A 131 11.59 -4.10 4.49
C GLU A 131 12.04 -2.67 4.18
N THR A 132 11.70 -1.72 5.04
CA THR A 132 12.18 -0.33 4.91
C THR A 132 13.60 -0.14 5.45
N GLY A 133 14.29 -1.19 5.89
CA GLY A 133 15.64 -1.11 6.46
C GLY A 133 15.72 -0.37 7.80
N GLY A 134 14.58 -0.21 8.48
CA GLY A 134 14.47 0.50 9.75
C GLY A 134 14.67 2.01 9.64
N ILE A 135 14.50 2.59 8.44
CA ILE A 135 14.63 4.03 8.26
C ILE A 135 13.60 4.79 9.10
N THR A 136 14.00 5.95 9.59
CA THR A 136 13.13 6.92 10.27
C THR A 136 13.11 8.19 9.42
N PRO A 137 12.19 8.30 8.46
CA PRO A 137 12.13 9.43 7.56
C PRO A 137 11.82 10.72 8.32
N GLU A 138 12.51 11.80 7.93
CA GLU A 138 12.08 13.14 8.33
C GLU A 138 10.81 13.51 7.56
N TYR A 139 9.84 14.08 8.26
CA TYR A 139 8.59 14.56 7.67
C TYR A 139 8.17 15.87 8.33
N GLU A 140 7.49 16.72 7.56
CA GLU A 140 6.84 17.93 8.04
C GLU A 140 5.35 17.66 8.29
N GLY A 141 4.85 18.04 9.47
CA GLY A 141 3.43 17.96 9.77
C GLY A 141 2.67 19.12 9.14
N THR A 142 1.73 18.82 8.25
CA THR A 142 0.87 19.81 7.57
C THR A 142 -0.58 19.66 8.01
N SER A 143 -1.44 20.62 7.63
CA SER A 143 -2.89 20.48 7.82
C SER A 143 -3.51 19.30 7.06
N PHE A 144 -2.76 18.72 6.11
CA PHE A 144 -3.20 17.63 5.25
C PHE A 144 -2.60 16.26 5.64
N GLY A 145 -1.51 16.25 6.42
CA GLY A 145 -0.85 15.01 6.82
C GLY A 145 0.62 15.19 7.18
N ARG A 146 1.46 14.27 6.71
CA ARG A 146 2.92 14.24 6.92
C ARG A 146 3.60 14.25 5.56
N GLU A 147 4.21 15.38 5.22
CA GLU A 147 4.92 15.56 3.96
C GLU A 147 6.37 15.09 4.11
N ILE A 148 6.83 14.23 3.19
CA ILE A 148 8.24 13.86 3.09
C ILE A 148 8.90 14.51 1.87
N ALA A 149 10.20 14.75 1.95
CA ALA A 149 10.98 15.14 0.79
C ALA A 149 11.14 13.94 -0.16
N ALA A 150 10.82 14.15 -1.44
CA ALA A 150 11.03 13.13 -2.45
C ALA A 150 12.54 12.93 -2.71
N ALA A 151 12.98 11.66 -2.84
CA ALA A 151 14.38 11.34 -3.06
C ALA A 151 14.95 12.04 -4.32
N SER A 152 16.24 12.41 -4.28
CA SER A 152 16.91 13.04 -5.42
C SER A 152 16.78 12.19 -6.68
N GLY A 153 16.16 12.71 -7.74
CA GLY A 153 15.90 11.99 -9.00
C GLY A 153 14.43 11.64 -9.26
N THR A 154 13.52 11.82 -8.30
CA THR A 154 12.08 11.72 -8.54
C THR A 154 11.57 12.99 -9.24
N THR A 155 11.66 13.02 -10.57
CA THR A 155 11.01 14.04 -11.39
C THR A 155 9.56 13.64 -11.62
N GLY A 156 8.62 14.51 -11.23
CA GLY A 156 7.20 14.31 -11.45
C GLY A 156 6.88 13.98 -12.91
N ALA A 157 5.95 13.04 -13.10
CA ALA A 157 5.23 12.69 -14.33
C ALA A 157 6.02 12.33 -15.61
N GLY A 158 7.35 12.50 -15.67
CA GLY A 158 8.10 12.42 -16.94
C GLY A 158 9.14 11.31 -17.07
N ALA A 159 9.86 10.91 -16.00
CA ALA A 159 11.06 10.10 -16.21
C ALA A 159 11.60 9.27 -15.02
N SER A 160 10.83 8.97 -13.98
CA SER A 160 11.29 8.03 -12.95
C SER A 160 10.44 6.75 -12.97
N GLY A 161 10.94 5.72 -13.66
CA GLY A 161 10.43 4.35 -13.51
C GLY A 161 10.49 3.90 -12.06
N ALA A 162 9.87 2.74 -11.75
CA ALA A 162 9.75 2.22 -10.39
C ALA A 162 11.03 2.36 -9.53
N ALA A 163 12.22 2.13 -10.11
CA ALA A 163 13.50 2.22 -9.40
C ALA A 163 13.83 3.61 -8.84
N GLY A 164 13.39 4.69 -9.51
CA GLY A 164 13.61 6.06 -9.01
C GLY A 164 12.67 6.43 -7.87
N LEU A 165 11.49 5.80 -7.78
CA LEU A 165 10.48 6.07 -6.77
C LEU A 165 10.58 5.15 -5.54
N GLU A 166 11.26 4.01 -5.66
CA GLU A 166 11.43 3.04 -4.59
C GLU A 166 11.87 3.65 -3.25
N PRO A 167 12.92 4.50 -3.19
CA PRO A 167 13.35 5.07 -1.90
C PRO A 167 12.27 5.94 -1.26
N THR A 168 11.52 6.69 -2.08
CA THR A 168 10.39 7.51 -1.62
C THR A 168 9.24 6.63 -1.15
N MET A 169 8.94 5.52 -1.84
CA MET A 169 7.88 4.59 -1.41
C MET A 169 8.22 3.90 -0.09
N ASN A 170 9.48 3.49 0.09
CA ASN A 170 9.96 2.92 1.36
C ASN A 170 9.86 3.95 2.49
N ALA A 171 10.23 5.20 2.22
CA ALA A 171 10.08 6.29 3.19
C ALA A 171 8.60 6.50 3.56
N LEU A 172 7.68 6.56 2.59
CA LEU A 172 6.24 6.66 2.88
C LEU A 172 5.76 5.50 3.76
N ALA A 173 6.11 4.25 3.42
CA ALA A 173 5.76 3.08 4.20
C ALA A 173 6.28 3.17 5.64
N ALA A 174 7.51 3.64 5.84
CA ALA A 174 8.09 3.84 7.17
C ALA A 174 7.35 4.92 7.98
N VAL A 175 6.80 5.97 7.35
CA VAL A 175 6.00 6.98 8.07
C VAL A 175 4.73 6.38 8.69
N TYR A 176 4.12 5.36 8.09
CA TYR A 176 2.95 4.68 8.69
C TYR A 176 3.28 4.02 10.04
N LEU A 177 4.54 3.62 10.27
CA LEU A 177 4.97 3.07 11.57
C LEU A 177 4.84 4.09 12.70
N ALA A 178 4.96 5.39 12.39
CA ALA A 178 4.85 6.47 13.35
C ALA A 178 3.41 6.98 13.54
N LEU A 179 2.41 6.32 12.93
CA LEU A 179 1.00 6.66 13.10
C LEU A 179 0.40 5.94 14.31
N GLU A 180 -0.34 6.71 15.11
CA GLU A 180 -1.09 6.21 16.26
C GLU A 180 -2.49 5.75 15.85
N LYS A 181 -3.03 4.80 16.61
CA LYS A 181 -4.38 4.28 16.41
C LYS A 181 -5.43 5.40 16.41
N GLY A 182 -6.24 5.46 15.35
CA GLY A 182 -7.32 6.45 15.21
C GLY A 182 -6.85 7.89 14.95
N LYS A 183 -5.55 8.12 14.76
CA LYS A 183 -4.97 9.43 14.41
C LYS A 183 -4.26 9.33 13.07
N PHE A 184 -5.03 9.01 12.03
CA PHE A 184 -4.49 8.94 10.68
C PHE A 184 -4.07 10.33 10.20
N ALA A 185 -2.81 10.44 9.77
CA ALA A 185 -2.27 11.59 9.08
C ALA A 185 -1.62 11.08 7.80
N LEU A 186 -2.12 11.51 6.64
CA LEU A 186 -1.70 11.01 5.32
C LEU A 186 -0.19 11.21 5.13
N PRO A 187 0.60 10.15 4.94
CA PRO A 187 1.97 10.29 4.45
C PRO A 187 1.95 10.58 2.95
N TYR A 188 2.59 11.67 2.51
CA TYR A 188 2.63 12.04 1.09
C TYR A 188 3.93 12.76 0.71
N PHE A 189 4.17 12.91 -0.58
CA PHE A 189 5.20 13.78 -1.15
C PHE A 189 4.62 14.57 -2.33
N ARG A 190 5.21 15.74 -2.62
CA ARG A 190 4.86 16.55 -3.79
C ARG A 190 5.81 16.27 -4.96
N ALA A 191 5.29 16.33 -6.18
CA ALA A 191 6.13 16.49 -7.36
C ALA A 191 7.01 17.74 -7.21
N LYS A 192 8.29 17.63 -7.61
CA LYS A 192 9.16 18.81 -7.74
C LYS A 192 8.64 19.71 -8.87
N GLU A 193 8.72 21.02 -8.67
CA GLU A 193 8.53 22.00 -9.73
C GLU A 193 9.57 21.75 -10.84
N LEU A 194 9.10 21.81 -12.10
CA LEU A 194 9.97 21.82 -13.28
C LEU A 194 10.50 23.23 -13.51
#